data_AF-A0A4Q3TCK3-F1
#
_entry.id   AF-A0A4Q3TCK3-F1
#
_cell.length_a   1.000
_cell.length_b   1.000
_cell.length_c   1.000
_cell.angle_alpha   90.00
_cell.angle_beta   90.00
_cell.angle_gamma   90.00
#
_symmetry.space_group_name_H-M   'P 1'
#
loop_
_entity.id
_entity.type
_entity.pdbx_description
1 polymer ?
#
loop_
_entity_poly.entity_id
_entity_poly.type
_entity_poly.pdbx_seq_one_letter_code
_entity_poly.pdbx_strand_id
1 'polypeptide(L)'
;GKDFNMRWVAAMVADVHRILMRGGVFLYPWDQREPERPGKLRLLYEGAPMALLIERAGGKATTDGTQAILDVIPASLHQRVAVALGSAHEVDAIAAA
;
A
#
# COMPACT_ATOMS: atom_id res chain seq x y z
N GLY A 1 15.26 4.05 18.88
CA GLY A 1 14.86 3.47 17.57
C GLY A 1 14.79 1.97 17.70
N LYS A 2 14.10 1.30 16.78
CA LYS A 2 14.07 -0.16 16.65
C LYS A 2 14.66 -0.54 15.29
N ASP A 3 15.36 -1.67 15.22
CA ASP A 3 15.91 -2.14 13.95
C ASP A 3 14.82 -2.78 13.08
N PHE A 4 14.94 -2.61 11.77
CA PHE A 4 14.02 -3.17 10.77
C PHE A 4 14.77 -4.07 9.79
N ASN A 5 14.07 -5.09 9.30
CA ASN A 5 14.54 -5.94 8.21
C ASN A 5 13.61 -5.76 6.99
N MET A 6 14.11 -6.00 5.78
CA MET A 6 13.38 -5.70 4.54
C MET A 6 13.34 -6.89 3.57
N ARG A 7 12.29 -6.97 2.77
CA ARG A 7 12.11 -7.93 1.68
C ARG A 7 11.43 -7.21 0.52
N TRP A 8 11.89 -7.49 -0.69
CA TRP A 8 11.28 -7.00 -1.93
C TRP A 8 11.26 -8.14 -2.94
N VAL A 9 10.11 -8.80 -3.08
CA VAL A 9 9.95 -9.94 -4.01
C VAL A 9 9.60 -9.46 -5.42
N ALA A 10 9.21 -8.18 -5.56
CA ALA A 10 8.67 -7.60 -6.79
C ALA A 10 7.38 -8.27 -7.29
N ALA A 11 6.71 -9.04 -6.42
CA ALA A 11 5.39 -9.60 -6.63
C ALA A 11 4.50 -9.20 -5.45
N MET A 12 3.61 -8.22 -5.67
CA MET A 12 2.76 -7.66 -4.61
C MET A 12 2.04 -8.75 -3.82
N VAL A 13 1.52 -9.77 -4.51
CA VAL A 13 0.85 -10.92 -3.89
C VAL A 13 1.75 -11.64 -2.88
N ALA A 14 3.01 -11.90 -3.22
CA ALA A 14 3.93 -12.61 -2.33
C ALA A 14 4.30 -11.76 -1.10
N ASP A 15 4.49 -10.45 -1.30
CA ASP A 15 4.79 -9.52 -0.21
C ASP A 15 3.58 -9.33 0.73
N VAL A 16 2.38 -9.12 0.18
CA VAL A 16 1.12 -9.00 0.94
C VAL A 16 0.80 -10.30 1.68
N HIS A 17 0.97 -11.46 1.04
CA HIS A 17 0.74 -12.76 1.67
C HIS A 17 1.61 -12.92 2.92
N ARG A 18 2.91 -12.59 2.83
CA ARG A 18 3.81 -12.61 3.98
C ARG A 18 3.35 -11.65 5.09
N ILE A 19 2.88 -10.46 4.74
CA ILE A 19 2.37 -9.47 5.70
C ILE A 19 1.14 -10.01 6.43
N LEU A 20 0.21 -10.65 5.72
CA LEU A 20 -0.96 -11.29 6.35
C LEU A 20 -0.58 -12.40 7.33
N MET A 21 0.51 -13.13 7.07
CA MET A 21 0.94 -14.25 7.92
C MET A 21 1.70 -13.82 9.17
N ARG A 22 2.49 -12.74 9.12
CA ARG A 22 3.40 -12.39 10.22
C ARG A 22 3.63 -10.89 10.43
N GLY A 23 2.81 -10.04 9.82
CA GLY A 23 2.94 -8.59 9.88
C GLY A 23 4.06 -8.02 9.00
N GLY A 24 4.20 -6.70 9.09
CA GLY A 24 5.10 -5.89 8.27
C GLY A 24 4.35 -4.87 7.42
N VAL A 25 5.09 -4.18 6.56
CA VAL A 25 4.55 -3.16 5.64
C VAL A 25 5.04 -3.38 4.22
N PHE A 26 4.19 -3.03 3.27
CA PHE A 26 4.51 -2.94 1.85
C PHE A 26 4.28 -1.51 1.39
N LEU A 27 5.28 -0.96 0.71
CA LEU A 27 5.26 0.39 0.18
C LEU A 27 5.51 0.35 -1.33
N TYR A 28 4.66 1.05 -2.06
CA TYR A 28 4.86 1.43 -3.44
C TYR A 28 4.47 2.92 -3.58
N PRO A 29 5.32 3.83 -3.08
CA PRO A 29 5.00 5.25 -3.04
C PRO A 29 5.00 5.86 -4.45
N TRP A 30 4.57 7.11 -4.55
CA TRP A 30 4.85 7.92 -5.74
C TRP A 30 6.36 8.16 -5.89
N ASP A 31 6.83 8.34 -7.13
CA ASP A 31 8.21 8.71 -7.40
C ASP A 31 8.33 9.64 -8.62
N GLN A 32 9.45 10.38 -8.68
CA GLN A 32 9.68 11.43 -9.68
C GLN A 32 10.02 10.93 -11.10
N ARG A 33 10.09 9.61 -11.34
CA ARG A 33 10.45 9.09 -12.67
C ARG A 33 9.34 9.32 -13.69
N GLU A 34 8.10 9.26 -13.26
CA GLU A 34 6.90 9.55 -14.06
C GLU A 34 5.99 10.50 -13.26
N PRO A 35 6.32 11.80 -13.15
CA PRO A 35 5.70 12.70 -12.18
C PRO A 35 4.19 12.90 -12.40
N GLU A 36 3.75 12.81 -13.65
CA GLU A 36 2.33 12.87 -14.05
C GLU A 36 1.51 11.64 -13.61
N ARG A 37 2.15 10.58 -13.10
CA ARG A 37 1.48 9.36 -12.66
C ARG A 37 1.41 9.35 -11.14
N PRO A 38 0.23 9.18 -10.53
CA PRO A 38 0.06 9.20 -9.07
C PRO A 38 0.63 7.96 -8.33
N GLY A 39 1.38 7.11 -9.03
CA GLY A 39 1.94 5.86 -8.52
C GLY A 39 2.08 4.81 -9.61
N LYS A 40 2.57 3.61 -9.25
CA LYS A 40 2.78 2.52 -10.20
C LYS A 40 1.68 1.46 -10.17
N LEU A 41 1.09 1.13 -9.04
CA LEU A 41 0.05 0.11 -8.97
C LEU A 41 -1.29 0.69 -9.44
N ARG A 42 -2.19 -0.15 -9.94
CA ARG A 42 -3.55 0.26 -10.33
C ARG A 42 -4.53 0.13 -9.19
N LEU A 43 -5.40 1.10 -9.07
CA LEU A 43 -6.39 1.16 -8.01
C LEU A 43 -7.32 -0.05 -8.05
N LEU A 44 -8.01 -0.30 -9.16
CA LEU A 44 -9.14 -1.24 -9.19
C LEU A 44 -8.77 -2.72 -9.09
N TYR A 45 -7.60 -3.13 -9.57
CA TYR A 45 -7.22 -4.54 -9.68
C TYR A 45 -5.87 -4.88 -9.02
N GLU A 46 -5.25 -3.93 -8.32
CA GLU A 46 -4.08 -4.19 -7.49
C GLU A 46 -4.27 -3.58 -6.09
N GLY A 47 -4.46 -2.27 -6.01
CA GLY A 47 -4.58 -1.52 -4.75
C GLY A 47 -5.82 -1.88 -3.93
N ALA A 48 -7.02 -1.64 -4.47
CA ALA A 48 -8.29 -1.87 -3.80
C ALA A 48 -8.52 -3.32 -3.33
N PRO A 49 -8.28 -4.38 -4.14
CA PRO A 49 -8.45 -5.74 -3.66
C PRO A 49 -7.48 -6.10 -2.52
N MET A 50 -6.23 -5.64 -2.57
CA MET A 50 -5.25 -5.90 -1.50
C MET A 50 -5.54 -5.08 -0.25
N ALA A 51 -6.00 -3.83 -0.40
CA ALA A 51 -6.43 -2.98 0.70
C ALA A 51 -7.58 -3.63 1.47
N LEU A 52 -8.59 -4.16 0.76
CA LEU A 52 -9.71 -4.88 1.39
C LEU A 52 -9.23 -6.07 2.24
N LEU A 53 -8.34 -6.90 1.70
CA LEU A 53 -7.80 -8.05 2.46
C LEU A 53 -7.06 -7.61 3.72
N ILE A 54 -6.22 -6.58 3.61
CA ILE A 54 -5.43 -6.06 4.73
C ILE A 54 -6.33 -5.43 5.80
N GLU A 55 -7.27 -4.58 5.41
CA GLU A 55 -8.19 -3.94 6.36
C GLU A 55 -9.09 -4.96 7.05
N ARG A 56 -9.54 -6.00 6.34
CA ARG A 56 -10.31 -7.10 6.95
C ARG A 56 -9.47 -7.98 7.88
N ALA A 57 -8.15 -7.96 7.73
CA ALA A 57 -7.22 -8.59 8.68
C ALA A 57 -6.81 -7.66 9.84
N GLY A 58 -7.44 -6.48 9.98
CA GLY A 58 -7.13 -5.50 11.03
C GLY A 58 -5.90 -4.64 10.74
N GLY A 59 -5.37 -4.69 9.52
CA GLY A 59 -4.33 -3.79 9.05
C GLY A 59 -4.90 -2.47 8.52
N LYS A 60 -4.03 -1.66 7.93
CA LYS A 60 -4.40 -0.38 7.30
C LYS A 60 -3.83 -0.30 5.89
N ALA A 61 -4.53 0.41 5.00
CA ALA A 61 -4.13 0.58 3.61
C ALA A 61 -4.45 2.01 3.14
N THR A 62 -3.43 2.76 2.73
CA THR A 62 -3.53 4.19 2.42
C THR A 62 -2.80 4.57 1.13
N THR A 63 -3.20 5.68 0.53
CA THR A 63 -2.52 6.33 -0.60
C THR A 63 -1.40 7.21 -0.08
N ASP A 64 -0.19 6.65 0.00
CA ASP A 64 1.00 7.37 0.48
C ASP A 64 0.77 8.05 1.86
N GLY A 65 0.06 7.38 2.77
CA GLY A 65 -0.25 7.89 4.11
C GLY A 65 -1.39 8.91 4.21
N THR A 66 -2.01 9.32 3.10
CA THR A 66 -2.98 10.44 3.11
C THR A 66 -4.44 10.00 3.23
N GLN A 67 -4.94 9.21 2.27
CA GLN A 67 -6.33 8.77 2.18
C GLN A 67 -6.40 7.24 2.27
N ALA A 68 -7.46 6.65 2.83
CA ALA A 68 -7.66 5.21 2.76
C ALA A 68 -7.88 4.77 1.31
N ILE A 69 -7.26 3.67 0.88
CA ILE A 69 -7.34 3.21 -0.52
C ILE A 69 -8.78 2.92 -0.93
N LEU A 70 -9.59 2.36 -0.03
CA LEU A 70 -10.98 2.01 -0.32
C LEU A 70 -11.92 3.21 -0.44
N ASP A 71 -11.51 4.40 0.03
CA ASP A 71 -12.29 5.64 -0.08
C ASP A 71 -12.00 6.41 -1.37
N VAL A 72 -11.03 5.96 -2.18
CA VAL A 72 -10.68 6.62 -3.43
C VAL A 72 -11.74 6.34 -4.49
N ILE A 73 -12.45 7.38 -4.92
CA ILE A 73 -13.36 7.30 -6.07
C ILE A 73 -12.53 7.25 -7.37
N PRO A 74 -12.62 6.19 -8.17
CA PRO A 74 -11.83 6.05 -9.40
C PRO A 74 -12.31 7.02 -10.49
N ALA A 75 -11.37 7.78 -11.06
CA ALA A 75 -11.60 8.65 -12.22
C ALA A 75 -11.44 7.89 -13.56
N SER A 76 -10.77 6.73 -13.57
CA SER A 76 -10.62 5.89 -14.77
C SER A 76 -10.36 4.43 -14.42
N LEU A 77 -10.64 3.52 -15.38
CA LEU A 77 -10.44 2.07 -15.20
C LEU A 77 -8.98 1.71 -14.89
N HIS A 78 -8.02 2.40 -15.47
CA HIS A 78 -6.58 2.13 -15.30
C HIS A 78 -5.88 3.15 -14.39
N GLN A 79 -6.65 3.87 -13.56
CA GLN A 79 -6.09 4.80 -12.58
C GLN A 79 -5.01 4.12 -11.74
N ARG A 80 -3.87 4.80 -11.61
CA ARG A 80 -2.78 4.38 -10.73
C ARG A 80 -2.92 5.01 -9.36
N VAL A 81 -2.23 4.42 -8.39
CA VAL A 81 -2.27 4.84 -7.00
C VAL A 81 -0.97 4.45 -6.31
N ALA A 82 -0.47 5.35 -5.45
CA ALA A 82 0.56 5.02 -4.47
C ALA A 82 -0.05 4.12 -3.39
N VAL A 83 0.71 3.16 -2.88
CA VAL A 83 0.18 2.17 -1.92
C VAL A 83 1.10 2.07 -0.71
N ALA A 84 0.53 2.27 0.48
CA ALA A 84 1.12 1.87 1.74
C ALA A 84 0.13 0.96 2.47
N LEU A 85 0.49 -0.30 2.73
CA LEU A 85 -0.37 -1.25 3.42
C LEU A 85 0.38 -2.17 4.38
N GLY A 86 -0.35 -2.66 5.39
CA GLY A 86 0.15 -3.69 6.30
C GLY A 86 -0.28 -3.45 7.74
N SER A 87 0.63 -3.71 8.68
CA SER A 87 0.40 -3.51 10.12
C SER A 87 0.01 -2.05 10.40
N ALA A 88 -1.16 -1.84 11.00
CA ALA A 88 -1.78 -0.52 11.13
C ALA A 88 -0.87 0.54 11.79
N HIS A 89 -0.24 0.19 12.91
CA HIS A 89 0.66 1.10 13.62
C HIS A 89 1.88 1.53 12.79
N GLU A 90 2.43 0.63 11.96
CA GLU A 90 3.56 0.99 11.09
C GLU A 90 3.10 1.88 9.92
N VAL A 91 1.91 1.62 9.36
CA VAL A 91 1.32 2.47 8.32
C VAL A 91 1.04 3.88 8.85
N ASP A 92 0.55 4.00 10.09
CA ASP A 92 0.34 5.29 10.75
C ASP A 92 1.64 6.05 11.01
N ALA A 93 2.70 5.33 11.42
CA ALA A 93 4.01 5.93 11.60
C ALA A 93 4.60 6.46 10.29
N ILE A 94 4.35 5.77 9.17
CA ILE A 94 4.76 6.21 7.82
C ILE A 94 3.97 7.45 7.38
N ALA A 95 2.67 7.51 7.66
CA ALA A 95 1.81 8.64 7.32
C ALA A 95 2.16 9.94 8.07
N ALA A 96 2.76 9.82 9.25
CA ALA A 96 3.16 10.95 10.08
C ALA A 96 4.57 11.49 9.75
N ALA A 97 5.31 10.85 8.85
CA ALA A 97 6.69 11.18 8.49
C ALA A 97 6.73 12.12 7.26
#